data_AF-A0A836VBR5-F1
#
_entry.id   AF-A0A836VBR5-F1
#
_cell.length_a   1.000
_cell.length_b   1.000
_cell.length_c   1.000
_cell.angle_alpha   90.00
_cell.angle_beta   90.00
_cell.angle_gamma   90.00
#
_symmetry.space_group_name_H-M   'P 1'
#
loop_
_entity.id
_entity.type
_entity.pdbx_description
1 polymer ?
#
loop_
_entity_poly.entity_id
_entity_poly.type
_entity_poly.pdbx_seq_one_letter_code
_entity_poly.pdbx_strand_id
1 'polypeptide(L)'
;MGDCPMCAAQMIPKCGPRVVHHWAHKGRRNCDPWWENETDWHRGWKELFPEDCREISHVADDGEIHRADIKTPTGIVIEIQHSTMTDAERLSRETFYRNLVWILDGSTFKSNFELCHLLPDPTSELAMDIVWFKAKMGMLGTTSGTFYRRSENEPNATMVLVHSFQDIQDEIKRSWRGHRQYAWVRPRSNWLDATCPVYIDFGDEFLAKLEEYGESRLPCVRMVSKKKFVHDAMTEQHAAAIATRFYPINQE
;
A
#
# COMPACT_ATOMS: atom_id res chain seq x y z
N MET A 1 13.33 -24.29 -27.06
CA MET A 1 14.20 -23.46 -26.20
C MET A 1 13.68 -22.05 -26.32
N GLY A 2 13.48 -21.37 -25.20
CA GLY A 2 13.17 -19.94 -25.19
C GLY A 2 14.43 -19.18 -24.82
N ASP A 3 14.59 -17.98 -25.35
CA ASP A 3 15.62 -17.04 -24.92
C ASP A 3 14.99 -16.02 -23.99
N CYS A 4 15.75 -15.56 -23.00
CA CYS A 4 15.29 -14.56 -22.04
C CYS A 4 15.02 -13.25 -22.80
N PRO A 5 13.82 -12.67 -22.73
CA PRO A 5 13.52 -11.43 -23.44
C PRO A 5 14.32 -10.23 -22.91
N MET A 6 14.94 -10.35 -21.72
CA MET A 6 15.76 -9.28 -21.13
C MET A 6 17.24 -9.39 -21.53
N CYS A 7 17.88 -10.54 -21.33
CA CYS A 7 19.32 -10.68 -21.58
C CYS A 7 19.70 -11.55 -22.79
N ALA A 8 18.70 -12.01 -23.56
CA ALA A 8 18.85 -12.97 -24.66
C ALA A 8 19.51 -14.30 -24.29
N ALA A 9 19.72 -14.58 -22.99
CA ALA A 9 20.33 -15.81 -22.54
C ALA A 9 19.35 -16.98 -22.61
N GLN A 10 19.86 -18.17 -22.91
CA GLN A 10 19.06 -19.38 -23.03
C GLN A 10 18.28 -19.70 -21.75
N MET A 11 16.98 -19.93 -21.90
CA MET A 11 16.06 -20.39 -20.85
C MET A 11 15.69 -21.86 -21.03
N ILE A 12 15.47 -22.52 -19.89
CA ILE A 12 14.96 -23.89 -19.79
C ILE A 12 13.52 -23.86 -19.26
N PRO A 13 12.59 -24.61 -19.85
CA PRO A 13 11.26 -24.75 -19.30
C PRO A 13 11.35 -25.62 -18.04
N LYS A 14 10.74 -25.15 -16.96
CA LYS A 14 10.50 -25.91 -15.73
C LYS A 14 9.05 -26.31 -15.74
N CYS A 15 8.78 -27.61 -15.81
CA CYS A 15 7.44 -28.17 -15.83
C CYS A 15 7.40 -29.45 -14.99
N GLY A 16 6.27 -29.70 -14.32
CA GLY A 16 6.06 -30.95 -13.59
C GLY A 16 4.99 -30.85 -12.50
N PRO A 17 4.59 -31.99 -11.91
CA PRO A 17 3.50 -32.05 -10.93
C PRO A 17 3.81 -31.35 -9.60
N ARG A 18 5.06 -30.91 -9.38
CA ARG A 18 5.52 -30.19 -8.18
C ARG A 18 6.01 -28.78 -8.47
N VAL A 19 6.04 -28.37 -9.74
CA VAL A 19 6.65 -27.11 -10.17
C VAL A 19 5.76 -26.49 -11.23
N VAL A 20 5.21 -25.31 -10.92
CA VAL A 20 4.42 -24.51 -11.87
C VAL A 20 5.22 -24.29 -13.15
N HIS A 21 4.55 -24.35 -14.30
CA HIS A 21 5.19 -24.19 -15.59
C HIS A 21 5.75 -22.77 -15.72
N HIS A 22 7.07 -22.63 -15.75
CA HIS A 22 7.75 -21.33 -15.92
C HIS A 22 9.06 -21.51 -16.70
N TRP A 23 9.61 -20.41 -17.21
CA TRP A 23 10.93 -20.38 -17.83
C TRP A 23 11.97 -19.93 -16.81
N ALA A 24 13.11 -20.63 -16.76
CA ALA A 24 14.23 -20.28 -15.89
C ALA A 24 15.54 -20.20 -16.70
N HIS A 25 16.48 -19.33 -16.33
CA HIS A 25 17.78 -19.30 -16.97
C HIS A 25 18.51 -20.66 -16.84
N LYS A 26 19.28 -21.00 -17.88
CA LYS A 26 20.17 -22.17 -17.83
C LYS A 26 21.37 -21.86 -16.91
N GLY A 27 21.26 -22.25 -15.63
CA GLY A 27 22.25 -21.99 -14.56
C GLY A 27 21.76 -20.96 -13.53
N ARG A 28 22.57 -20.65 -12.51
CA ARG A 28 22.28 -19.54 -11.57
C ARG A 28 22.62 -18.19 -12.21
N ARG A 29 21.83 -17.77 -13.20
CA ARG A 29 21.87 -16.42 -13.75
C ARG A 29 20.55 -15.74 -13.44
N ASN A 30 20.61 -14.68 -12.64
CA ASN A 30 19.52 -13.71 -12.54
C ASN A 30 20.00 -12.48 -13.29
N CYS A 31 19.34 -12.16 -14.41
CA CYS A 31 19.66 -10.96 -15.18
C CYS A 31 18.92 -9.72 -14.68
N ASP A 32 18.05 -9.89 -13.68
CA ASP A 32 17.38 -8.81 -12.96
C ASP A 32 17.71 -8.94 -11.46
N PRO A 33 18.42 -7.97 -10.87
CA PRO A 33 18.75 -7.96 -9.45
C PRO A 33 17.52 -7.90 -8.54
N TRP A 34 16.39 -7.40 -9.05
CA TRP A 34 15.14 -7.21 -8.31
C TRP A 34 14.22 -8.42 -8.34
N TRP A 35 14.63 -9.49 -9.02
CA TRP A 35 13.82 -10.69 -9.18
C TRP A 35 13.71 -11.49 -7.87
N GLU A 36 12.47 -11.73 -7.44
CA GLU A 36 12.13 -12.63 -6.33
C GLU A 36 11.34 -13.87 -6.83
N ASN A 37 11.29 -14.92 -6.00
CA ASN A 37 10.42 -16.06 -6.28
C ASN A 37 8.95 -15.65 -6.13
N GLU A 38 8.18 -15.81 -7.21
CA GLU A 38 6.77 -15.46 -7.23
C GLU A 38 5.92 -16.43 -6.39
N THR A 39 5.10 -15.89 -5.48
CA THR A 39 4.10 -16.64 -4.71
C THR A 39 2.75 -16.67 -5.45
N ASP A 40 1.84 -17.57 -5.09
CA ASP A 40 0.50 -17.58 -5.68
C ASP A 40 -0.29 -16.29 -5.38
N TRP A 41 -0.04 -15.65 -4.24
CA TRP A 41 -0.60 -14.33 -3.92
C TRP A 41 -0.10 -13.23 -4.87
N HIS A 42 1.21 -13.23 -5.16
CA HIS A 42 1.84 -12.31 -6.11
C HIS A 42 1.27 -12.49 -7.52
N ARG A 43 1.17 -13.75 -7.98
CA ARG A 43 0.55 -14.07 -9.27
C ARG A 43 -0.91 -13.62 -9.32
N GLY A 44 -1.68 -13.90 -8.27
CA GLY A 44 -3.09 -13.51 -8.18
C GLY A 44 -3.28 -12.00 -8.33
N TRP A 45 -2.35 -11.18 -7.82
CA TRP A 45 -2.35 -9.74 -8.05
C TRP A 45 -2.10 -9.34 -9.50
N LYS A 46 -1.09 -9.93 -10.16
CA LYS A 46 -0.82 -9.69 -11.58
C LYS A 46 -2.02 -10.08 -12.46
N GLU A 47 -2.69 -11.17 -12.12
CA GLU A 47 -3.84 -11.70 -12.86
C GLU A 47 -5.06 -10.74 -12.87
N LEU A 48 -5.14 -9.78 -11.95
CA LEU A 48 -6.19 -8.76 -11.94
C LEU A 48 -6.07 -7.72 -13.07
N PHE A 49 -4.90 -7.65 -13.73
CA PHE A 49 -4.61 -6.69 -14.79
C PHE A 49 -4.55 -7.40 -16.16
N PRO A 50 -4.82 -6.73 -17.28
CA PRO A 50 -4.65 -7.33 -18.62
C PRO A 50 -3.22 -7.84 -18.88
N GLU A 51 -3.06 -8.85 -19.75
CA GLU A 51 -1.75 -9.48 -20.01
C GLU A 51 -0.69 -8.50 -20.53
N ASP A 52 -1.09 -7.52 -21.33
CA ASP A 52 -0.23 -6.47 -21.89
C ASP A 52 0.30 -5.47 -20.84
N CYS A 53 -0.23 -5.53 -19.62
CA CYS A 53 0.22 -4.73 -18.49
C CYS A 53 1.20 -5.49 -17.59
N ARG A 54 1.34 -6.81 -17.71
CA ARG A 54 2.08 -7.64 -16.76
C ARG A 54 3.54 -7.83 -17.19
N GLU A 55 4.45 -7.83 -16.22
CA GLU A 55 5.87 -8.18 -16.40
C GLU A 55 6.61 -7.35 -17.46
N ILE A 56 6.41 -6.03 -17.45
CA ILE A 56 6.92 -5.13 -18.48
C ILE A 56 8.37 -4.74 -18.20
N SER A 57 9.26 -5.03 -19.17
CA SER A 57 10.67 -4.67 -19.09
C SER A 57 10.93 -3.19 -19.38
N HIS A 58 11.87 -2.61 -18.64
CA HIS A 58 12.35 -1.25 -18.75
C HIS A 58 13.87 -1.24 -18.80
N VAL A 59 14.44 -0.39 -19.64
CA VAL A 59 15.89 -0.21 -19.73
C VAL A 59 16.25 1.09 -19.01
N ALA A 60 17.17 1.00 -18.06
CA ALA A 60 17.75 2.12 -17.35
C ALA A 60 18.79 2.87 -18.19
N ASP A 61 19.14 4.08 -17.75
CA ASP A 61 20.08 4.95 -18.47
C ASP A 61 21.49 4.34 -18.60
N ASP A 62 21.86 3.47 -17.67
CA ASP A 62 23.11 2.69 -17.67
C ASP A 62 23.02 1.37 -18.46
N GLY A 63 21.84 1.06 -19.02
CA GLY A 63 21.57 -0.15 -19.79
C GLY A 63 21.13 -1.35 -18.95
N GLU A 64 20.98 -1.23 -17.63
CA GLU A 64 20.37 -2.29 -16.82
C GLU A 64 18.89 -2.47 -17.20
N ILE A 65 18.40 -3.71 -17.15
CA ILE A 65 17.02 -4.03 -17.51
C ILE A 65 16.28 -4.48 -16.26
N HIS A 66 15.23 -3.75 -15.93
CA HIS A 66 14.36 -4.04 -14.79
C HIS A 66 12.97 -4.41 -15.28
N ARG A 67 12.30 -5.30 -14.57
CA ARG A 67 10.96 -5.76 -14.94
C ARG A 67 9.94 -5.35 -13.90
N ALA A 68 9.01 -4.48 -14.30
CA ALA A 68 7.88 -4.11 -13.46
C ALA A 68 6.88 -5.27 -13.37
N ASP A 69 6.32 -5.52 -12.20
CA ASP A 69 5.26 -6.52 -12.04
C ASP A 69 4.03 -6.18 -12.89
N ILE A 70 3.57 -4.94 -12.79
CA ILE A 70 2.49 -4.39 -13.59
C ILE A 70 2.84 -2.96 -14.02
N LYS A 71 2.57 -2.63 -15.27
CA LYS A 71 2.56 -1.26 -15.79
C LYS A 71 1.29 -1.02 -16.58
N THR A 72 0.49 -0.06 -16.14
CA THR A 72 -0.80 0.25 -16.75
C THR A 72 -0.63 1.13 -17.99
N PRO A 73 -1.66 1.22 -18.87
CA PRO A 73 -1.58 2.04 -20.10
C PRO A 73 -1.36 3.53 -19.82
N THR A 74 -1.77 4.02 -18.64
CA THR A 74 -1.53 5.40 -18.19
C THR A 74 -0.12 5.61 -17.64
N GLY A 75 0.69 4.55 -17.55
CA GLY A 75 2.07 4.61 -17.09
C GLY A 75 2.23 4.54 -15.57
N ILE A 76 1.20 4.11 -14.82
CA ILE A 76 1.36 3.75 -13.41
C ILE A 76 2.07 2.40 -13.34
N VAL A 77 3.15 2.35 -12.55
CA VAL A 77 3.87 1.11 -12.24
C VAL A 77 3.39 0.61 -10.88
N ILE A 78 3.10 -0.68 -10.78
CA ILE A 78 2.74 -1.34 -9.53
C ILE A 78 3.76 -2.42 -9.26
N GLU A 79 4.38 -2.36 -8.09
CA GLU A 79 5.31 -3.39 -7.61
C GLU A 79 4.69 -4.10 -6.42
N ILE A 80 4.71 -5.43 -6.47
CA ILE A 80 4.09 -6.30 -5.46
C ILE A 80 5.21 -6.91 -4.63
N GLN A 81 5.22 -6.61 -3.33
CA GLN A 81 6.31 -6.98 -2.44
C GLN A 81 5.85 -7.91 -1.33
N HIS A 82 6.40 -9.12 -1.33
CA HIS A 82 6.23 -10.11 -0.26
C HIS A 82 7.39 -10.09 0.74
N SER A 83 8.63 -10.06 0.25
CA SER A 83 9.83 -10.18 1.08
C SER A 83 10.25 -8.84 1.70
N THR A 84 11.21 -8.89 2.62
CA THR A 84 11.86 -7.68 3.14
C THR A 84 12.71 -7.01 2.07
N MET A 85 12.56 -5.71 1.89
CA MET A 85 13.36 -4.91 0.97
C MET A 85 14.15 -3.85 1.75
N THR A 86 15.40 -3.60 1.34
CA THR A 86 16.24 -2.56 1.94
C THR A 86 15.80 -1.15 1.51
N ASP A 87 16.12 -0.12 2.29
CA ASP A 87 15.83 1.26 1.90
C ASP A 87 16.53 1.69 0.61
N ALA A 88 17.78 1.25 0.42
CA ALA A 88 18.54 1.55 -0.79
C ALA A 88 17.87 0.97 -2.04
N GLU A 89 17.39 -0.27 -1.96
CA GLU A 89 16.67 -0.92 -3.05
C GLU A 89 15.32 -0.25 -3.33
N ARG A 90 14.54 0.03 -2.27
CA ARG A 90 13.26 0.75 -2.39
C ARG A 90 13.45 2.10 -3.07
N LEU A 91 14.41 2.90 -2.60
CA LEU A 91 14.70 4.23 -3.17
C LEU A 91 15.18 4.16 -4.62
N SER A 92 15.97 3.13 -4.96
CA SER A 92 16.39 2.90 -6.34
C SER A 92 15.18 2.67 -7.25
N ARG A 93 14.27 1.78 -6.86
CA ARG A 93 13.03 1.49 -7.61
C ARG A 93 12.09 2.70 -7.69
N GLU A 94 11.90 3.42 -6.58
CA GLU A 94 11.09 4.65 -6.54
C GLU A 94 11.65 5.73 -7.48
N THR A 95 12.98 5.93 -7.50
CA THR A 95 13.66 6.90 -8.37
C THR A 95 13.59 6.49 -9.84
N PHE A 96 13.72 5.20 -10.10
CA PHE A 96 13.68 4.62 -11.44
C PHE A 96 12.31 4.77 -12.08
N TYR A 97 11.25 4.27 -11.42
CA TYR A 97 9.91 4.25 -12.00
C TYR A 97 9.16 5.56 -11.87
N ARG A 98 9.37 6.32 -10.79
CA ARG A 98 8.74 7.61 -10.45
C ARG A 98 7.22 7.57 -10.24
N ASN A 99 6.46 7.02 -11.18
CA ASN A 99 5.00 6.85 -11.10
C ASN A 99 4.62 5.49 -10.50
N LEU A 100 5.17 5.21 -9.31
CA LEU A 100 5.13 3.90 -8.67
C LEU A 100 4.06 3.84 -7.57
N VAL A 101 3.49 2.65 -7.36
CA VAL A 101 2.72 2.28 -6.17
C VAL A 101 3.15 0.91 -5.67
N TRP A 102 3.24 0.75 -4.36
CA TRP A 102 3.56 -0.52 -3.70
C TRP A 102 2.32 -1.25 -3.22
N ILE A 103 2.27 -2.57 -3.44
CA ILE A 103 1.33 -3.49 -2.77
C ILE A 103 2.12 -4.46 -1.91
N LEU A 104 1.91 -4.41 -0.60
CA LEU A 104 2.63 -5.24 0.37
C LEU A 104 1.79 -6.43 0.81
N ASP A 105 2.44 -7.59 0.92
CA ASP A 105 1.84 -8.74 1.58
C ASP A 105 1.82 -8.54 3.11
N GLY A 106 0.64 -8.23 3.63
CA GLY A 106 0.39 -8.04 5.05
C GLY A 106 0.30 -9.33 5.86
N SER A 107 0.21 -10.51 5.21
CA SER A 107 0.01 -11.79 5.89
C SER A 107 1.11 -12.08 6.93
N THR A 108 2.35 -11.69 6.62
CA THR A 108 3.53 -11.94 7.48
C THR A 108 3.56 -11.09 8.76
N PHE A 109 2.78 -10.01 8.84
CA PHE A 109 2.75 -9.11 10.00
C PHE A 109 1.33 -8.74 10.46
N LYS A 110 0.29 -9.41 9.95
CA LYS A 110 -1.13 -9.18 10.31
C LYS A 110 -1.35 -9.21 11.83
N SER A 111 -0.69 -10.13 12.54
CA SER A 111 -0.80 -10.25 14.01
C SER A 111 -0.15 -9.10 14.78
N ASN A 112 0.70 -8.29 14.14
CA ASN A 112 1.36 -7.12 14.72
C ASN A 112 0.74 -5.80 14.26
N PHE A 113 -0.33 -5.85 13.47
CA PHE A 113 -0.99 -4.69 12.88
C PHE A 113 -2.46 -4.67 13.31
N GLU A 114 -2.85 -3.68 14.09
CA GLU A 114 -4.22 -3.52 14.60
C GLU A 114 -4.88 -2.31 13.94
N LEU A 115 -6.05 -2.53 13.32
CA LEU A 115 -6.94 -1.45 12.89
C LEU A 115 -7.75 -0.95 14.09
N CYS A 116 -7.53 0.28 14.49
CA CYS A 116 -8.13 0.91 15.67
C CYS A 116 -9.43 1.64 15.30
N HIS A 117 -9.77 2.72 16.02
CA HIS A 117 -10.96 3.53 15.79
C HIS A 117 -11.02 4.21 14.40
N LEU A 118 -12.25 4.60 14.01
CA LEU A 118 -12.49 5.37 12.79
C LEU A 118 -12.01 6.81 12.97
N LEU A 119 -11.53 7.42 11.89
CA LEU A 119 -11.21 8.84 11.84
C LEU A 119 -12.23 9.56 10.94
N PRO A 120 -12.63 10.80 11.27
CA PRO A 120 -13.53 11.58 10.43
C PRO A 120 -12.92 11.86 9.05
N ASP A 121 -13.72 12.45 8.15
CA ASP A 121 -13.19 13.03 6.92
C ASP A 121 -12.12 14.09 7.30
N PRO A 122 -10.86 13.98 6.83
CA PRO A 122 -9.80 14.91 7.19
C PRO A 122 -10.10 16.37 6.79
N THR A 123 -11.07 16.59 5.90
CA THR A 123 -11.52 17.92 5.48
C THR A 123 -12.69 18.48 6.28
N SER A 124 -13.24 17.71 7.22
CA SER A 124 -14.38 18.12 8.05
C SER A 124 -14.00 19.07 9.19
N GLU A 125 -14.92 19.93 9.61
CA GLU A 125 -14.75 20.80 10.79
C GLU A 125 -14.44 19.98 12.05
N LEU A 126 -15.10 18.83 12.22
CA LEU A 126 -14.83 17.89 13.31
C LEU A 126 -13.36 17.44 13.32
N ALA A 127 -12.78 17.12 12.16
CA ALA A 127 -11.39 16.71 12.06
C ALA A 127 -10.41 17.83 12.41
N MET A 128 -10.75 19.08 12.09
CA MET A 128 -9.91 20.25 12.42
C MET A 128 -9.91 20.53 13.92
N ASP A 129 -11.03 20.29 14.60
CA ASP A 129 -11.15 20.52 16.04
C ASP A 129 -10.59 19.36 16.90
N ILE A 130 -10.50 18.14 16.38
CA ILE A 130 -10.06 16.98 17.16
C ILE A 130 -8.55 16.78 17.12
N VAL A 131 -7.97 16.51 18.29
CA VAL A 131 -6.62 15.94 18.42
C VAL A 131 -6.70 14.56 19.06
N TRP A 132 -6.41 13.53 18.25
CA TRP A 132 -6.39 12.14 18.69
C TRP A 132 -5.12 11.79 19.47
N PHE A 133 -5.28 11.01 20.54
CA PHE A 133 -4.14 10.32 21.14
C PHE A 133 -3.71 9.14 20.25
N LYS A 134 -2.40 8.90 20.16
CA LYS A 134 -1.86 7.82 19.32
C LYS A 134 -2.24 6.45 19.90
N ALA A 135 -2.90 5.61 19.12
CA ALA A 135 -3.16 4.22 19.50
C ALA A 135 -1.86 3.46 19.76
N LYS A 136 -1.92 2.61 20.78
CA LYS A 136 -0.85 1.67 21.11
C LYS A 136 -1.48 0.30 21.29
N MET A 137 -0.96 -0.69 20.56
CA MET A 137 -1.47 -2.06 20.60
C MET A 137 -1.53 -2.58 22.06
N GLY A 138 -2.67 -3.18 22.43
CA GLY A 138 -2.92 -3.66 23.80
C GLY A 138 -3.33 -2.58 24.82
N MET A 139 -3.39 -1.30 24.43
CA MET A 139 -3.90 -0.20 25.27
C MET A 139 -5.32 0.17 24.84
N LEU A 140 -6.33 -0.50 25.41
CA LEU A 140 -7.72 -0.43 24.97
C LEU A 140 -8.28 1.00 24.87
N GLY A 141 -7.88 1.89 25.79
CA GLY A 141 -8.32 3.30 25.75
C GLY A 141 -7.98 3.97 24.42
N THR A 142 -6.69 3.97 24.06
CA THR A 142 -6.24 4.66 22.84
C THR A 142 -6.61 3.90 21.57
N THR A 143 -6.65 2.56 21.57
CA THR A 143 -7.12 1.80 20.40
C THR A 143 -8.61 1.98 20.14
N SER A 144 -9.42 2.16 21.19
CA SER A 144 -10.86 2.49 21.07
C SER A 144 -11.11 3.94 20.65
N GLY A 145 -10.08 4.78 20.67
CA GLY A 145 -10.15 6.18 20.26
C GLY A 145 -10.42 7.10 21.44
N THR A 146 -9.39 7.84 21.80
CA THR A 146 -9.44 8.88 22.82
C THR A 146 -8.91 10.16 22.20
N PHE A 147 -9.51 11.29 22.51
CA PHE A 147 -9.12 12.57 21.94
C PHE A 147 -9.42 13.75 22.87
N TYR A 148 -8.98 14.94 22.49
CA TYR A 148 -9.48 16.20 23.04
C TYR A 148 -9.86 17.15 21.89
N ARG A 149 -10.70 18.13 22.18
CA ARG A 149 -11.07 19.19 21.21
C ARG A 149 -10.21 20.43 21.41
N ARG A 150 -9.73 21.03 20.33
CA ARG A 150 -8.92 22.26 20.39
C ARG A 150 -9.76 23.43 20.89
N SER A 151 -11.01 23.52 20.45
CA SER A 151 -11.98 24.56 20.82
C SER A 151 -12.28 24.62 22.32
N GLU A 152 -12.08 23.52 23.04
CA GLU A 152 -12.33 23.41 24.48
C GLU A 152 -11.09 23.74 25.34
N ASN A 153 -9.94 24.04 24.73
CA ASN A 153 -8.68 24.16 25.44
C ASN A 153 -7.90 25.42 25.01
N GLU A 154 -7.24 26.07 25.97
CA GLU A 154 -6.33 27.18 25.70
C GLU A 154 -5.13 26.72 24.85
N PRO A 155 -4.58 27.59 23.98
CA PRO A 155 -3.34 27.27 23.26
C PRO A 155 -2.21 26.87 24.22
N ASN A 156 -1.63 25.69 24.00
CA ASN A 156 -0.56 25.09 24.83
C ASN A 156 -0.97 24.63 26.24
N ALA A 157 -2.26 24.36 26.48
CA ALA A 157 -2.71 23.75 27.73
C ALA A 157 -1.96 22.43 28.03
N THR A 158 -1.50 22.27 29.28
CA THR A 158 -0.81 21.05 29.75
C THR A 158 -1.79 19.97 30.23
N MET A 159 -3.03 20.34 30.49
CA MET A 159 -4.13 19.44 30.82
C MET A 159 -5.30 19.75 29.89
N VAL A 160 -5.93 18.70 29.38
CA VAL A 160 -7.04 18.81 28.43
C VAL A 160 -8.21 17.94 28.88
N LEU A 161 -9.42 18.35 28.54
CA LEU A 161 -10.60 17.50 28.71
C LEU A 161 -10.55 16.36 27.67
N VAL A 162 -10.53 15.13 28.17
CA VAL A 162 -10.42 13.92 27.36
C VAL A 162 -11.80 13.34 27.07
N HIS A 163 -12.06 13.07 25.79
CA HIS A 163 -13.28 12.48 25.27
C HIS A 163 -13.03 11.11 24.67
N SER A 164 -14.10 10.31 24.56
CA SER A 164 -14.08 8.98 23.98
C SER A 164 -14.66 9.00 22.57
N PHE A 165 -14.14 8.17 21.67
CA PHE A 165 -14.66 8.02 20.30
C PHE A 165 -16.18 7.79 20.28
N GLN A 166 -16.72 7.08 21.26
CA GLN A 166 -18.14 6.79 21.43
C GLN A 166 -18.99 8.08 21.47
N ASP A 167 -18.46 9.19 21.98
CA ASP A 167 -19.16 10.47 22.10
C ASP A 167 -19.46 11.10 20.72
N ILE A 168 -18.70 10.72 19.69
CA ILE A 168 -18.79 11.29 18.33
C ILE A 168 -18.92 10.23 17.24
N GLN A 169 -19.13 8.96 17.61
CA GLN A 169 -19.10 7.83 16.68
C GLN A 169 -20.11 8.00 15.54
N ASP A 170 -21.32 8.46 15.84
CA ASP A 170 -22.38 8.61 14.84
C ASP A 170 -22.14 9.80 13.90
N GLU A 171 -21.48 10.86 14.38
CA GLU A 171 -21.07 11.99 13.55
C GLU A 171 -19.97 11.56 12.57
N ILE A 172 -18.96 10.82 13.06
CA ILE A 172 -17.89 10.27 12.23
C ILE A 172 -18.47 9.35 11.15
N LYS A 173 -19.38 8.43 11.50
CA LYS A 173 -19.96 7.47 10.54
C LYS A 173 -20.68 8.16 9.37
N ARG A 174 -21.25 9.35 9.56
CA ARG A 174 -21.98 10.08 8.52
C ARG A 174 -21.06 10.66 7.44
N SER A 175 -19.85 11.05 7.81
CA SER A 175 -18.86 11.64 6.90
C SER A 175 -17.68 10.72 6.61
N TRP A 176 -17.70 9.48 7.11
CA TRP A 176 -16.56 8.57 7.05
C TRP A 176 -16.13 8.26 5.61
N ARG A 177 -14.84 8.47 5.33
CA ARG A 177 -14.22 8.26 4.02
C ARG A 177 -13.26 7.08 3.96
N GLY A 178 -13.32 6.18 4.95
CA GLY A 178 -12.45 5.00 5.02
C GLY A 178 -11.23 5.15 5.94
N HIS A 179 -10.99 6.33 6.52
CA HIS A 179 -9.84 6.56 7.40
C HIS A 179 -10.01 5.88 8.76
N ARG A 180 -8.94 5.23 9.24
CA ARG A 180 -8.85 4.60 10.56
C ARG A 180 -7.45 4.78 11.10
N GLN A 181 -7.31 4.96 12.41
CA GLN A 181 -5.98 4.88 13.01
C GLN A 181 -5.54 3.40 13.04
N TYR A 182 -4.23 3.16 13.00
CA TYR A 182 -3.68 1.83 13.23
C TYR A 182 -2.61 1.85 14.32
N ALA A 183 -2.35 0.70 14.92
CA ALA A 183 -1.18 0.45 15.74
C ALA A 183 -0.36 -0.67 15.10
N TRP A 184 0.93 -0.44 14.87
CA TRP A 184 1.83 -1.42 14.28
C TRP A 184 3.03 -1.66 15.20
N VAL A 185 3.15 -2.88 15.72
CA VAL A 185 4.29 -3.29 16.55
C VAL A 185 5.49 -3.58 15.66
N ARG A 186 6.61 -2.91 15.93
CA ARG A 186 7.85 -2.96 15.13
C ARG A 186 7.54 -2.68 13.64
N PRO A 187 7.06 -1.46 13.34
CA PRO A 187 6.70 -1.12 11.97
C PRO A 187 7.93 -1.24 11.09
N ARG A 188 7.70 -1.70 9.86
CA ARG A 188 8.73 -1.72 8.82
C ARG A 188 8.92 -0.28 8.32
N SER A 189 9.90 0.43 8.87
CA SER A 189 10.10 1.87 8.66
C SER A 189 10.31 2.22 7.18
N ASN A 190 10.98 1.35 6.43
CA ASN A 190 11.16 1.48 4.99
C ASN A 190 9.86 1.79 4.23
N TRP A 191 8.72 1.22 4.66
CA TRP A 191 7.43 1.49 4.03
C TRP A 191 6.74 2.75 4.53
N LEU A 192 7.05 3.19 5.75
CA LEU A 192 6.57 4.48 6.28
C LEU A 192 7.33 5.65 5.65
N ASP A 193 8.59 5.42 5.26
CA ASP A 193 9.48 6.39 4.61
C ASP A 193 9.39 6.34 3.07
N ALA A 194 8.39 5.63 2.52
CA ALA A 194 8.14 5.55 1.09
C ALA A 194 7.70 6.92 0.54
N THR A 195 8.25 7.31 -0.62
CA THR A 195 7.88 8.59 -1.26
C THR A 195 6.68 8.46 -2.20
N CYS A 196 6.21 7.24 -2.40
CA CYS A 196 5.06 6.91 -3.24
C CYS A 196 4.00 6.14 -2.43
N PRO A 197 2.76 6.01 -2.95
CA PRO A 197 1.69 5.34 -2.21
C PRO A 197 2.02 3.89 -1.89
N VAL A 198 1.72 3.49 -0.65
CA VAL A 198 1.88 2.12 -0.17
C VAL A 198 0.54 1.57 0.29
N TYR A 199 0.17 0.41 -0.25
CA TYR A 199 -1.02 -0.34 0.11
C TYR A 199 -0.63 -1.66 0.73
N ILE A 200 -1.32 -2.06 1.80
CA ILE A 200 -1.13 -3.36 2.44
C ILE A 200 -2.35 -4.23 2.16
N ASP A 201 -2.12 -5.43 1.65
CA ASP A 201 -3.14 -6.46 1.49
C ASP A 201 -3.06 -7.47 2.63
N PHE A 202 -4.12 -7.57 3.43
CA PHE A 202 -4.23 -8.56 4.51
C PHE A 202 -4.99 -9.83 4.10
N GLY A 203 -5.25 -9.99 2.80
CA GLY A 203 -5.97 -11.13 2.22
C GLY A 203 -7.48 -10.94 2.07
N ASP A 204 -7.99 -9.76 2.44
CA ASP A 204 -9.43 -9.45 2.46
C ASP A 204 -9.84 -8.63 1.20
N GLU A 205 -11.09 -8.15 1.11
CA GLU A 205 -11.58 -7.34 -0.04
C GLU A 205 -10.95 -5.93 -0.09
N PHE A 206 -10.41 -5.45 1.02
CA PHE A 206 -9.89 -4.10 1.17
C PHE A 206 -8.37 -4.09 1.35
N LEU A 207 -7.74 -3.07 0.77
CA LEU A 207 -6.39 -2.65 1.01
C LEU A 207 -6.36 -1.57 2.08
N ALA A 208 -5.33 -1.60 2.91
CA ALA A 208 -5.01 -0.51 3.83
C ALA A 208 -3.93 0.37 3.19
N LYS A 209 -4.33 1.55 2.69
CA LYS A 209 -3.39 2.56 2.18
C LYS A 209 -2.75 3.28 3.36
N LEU A 210 -1.44 3.23 3.50
CA LEU A 210 -0.71 3.97 4.54
C LEU A 210 -0.79 5.48 4.26
N GLU A 211 -1.27 6.26 5.24
CA GLU A 211 -1.41 7.71 5.15
C GLU A 211 -1.12 8.37 6.51
N GLU A 212 -0.90 9.68 6.50
CA GLU A 212 -0.84 10.50 7.71
C GLU A 212 -2.11 11.36 7.80
N TYR A 213 -2.62 11.55 9.01
CA TYR A 213 -3.89 12.20 9.26
C TYR A 213 -3.72 13.51 10.03
N GLY A 214 -4.27 14.59 9.46
CA GLY A 214 -4.33 15.91 10.07
C GLY A 214 -2.96 16.55 10.32
N GLU A 215 -2.98 17.70 11.00
CA GLU A 215 -1.76 18.47 11.30
C GLU A 215 -0.79 17.73 12.23
N SER A 216 -1.30 16.84 13.07
CA SER A 216 -0.47 16.05 13.99
C SER A 216 0.27 14.90 13.28
N ARG A 217 0.10 14.75 11.96
CA ARG A 217 0.68 13.67 11.14
C ARG A 217 0.44 12.29 11.78
N LEU A 218 -0.79 12.09 12.25
CA LEU A 218 -1.17 10.89 12.95
C LEU A 218 -1.12 9.68 12.00
N PRO A 219 -0.37 8.61 12.30
CA PRO A 219 -0.33 7.44 11.43
C PRO A 219 -1.72 6.82 11.30
N CYS A 220 -2.20 6.71 10.07
CA CYS A 220 -3.50 6.16 9.76
C CYS A 220 -3.43 5.27 8.52
N VAL A 221 -4.54 4.57 8.27
CA VAL A 221 -4.79 3.98 6.98
C VAL A 221 -6.10 4.45 6.42
N ARG A 222 -6.18 4.47 5.11
CA ARG A 222 -7.45 4.54 4.40
C ARG A 222 -7.78 3.20 3.78
N MET A 223 -8.96 2.69 4.11
CA MET A 223 -9.45 1.44 3.56
C MET A 223 -9.96 1.66 2.13
N VAL A 224 -9.40 0.91 1.17
CA VAL A 224 -9.71 1.03 -0.26
C VAL A 224 -10.09 -0.34 -0.78
N SER A 225 -11.23 -0.50 -1.45
CA SER A 225 -11.57 -1.81 -2.03
C SER A 225 -10.61 -2.18 -3.15
N LYS A 226 -10.29 -3.47 -3.29
CA LYS A 226 -9.42 -3.98 -4.38
C LYS A 226 -9.97 -3.58 -5.76
N LYS A 227 -11.30 -3.63 -5.93
CA LYS A 227 -11.97 -3.19 -7.16
C LYS A 227 -11.69 -1.71 -7.48
N LYS A 228 -11.79 -0.83 -6.47
CA LYS A 228 -11.47 0.61 -6.64
C LYS A 228 -10.02 0.81 -7.01
N PHE A 229 -9.12 0.12 -6.32
CA PHE A 229 -7.69 0.21 -6.62
C PHE A 229 -7.38 -0.18 -8.06
N VAL A 230 -7.85 -1.35 -8.52
CA VAL A 230 -7.59 -1.85 -9.88
C VAL A 230 -8.18 -0.91 -10.93
N HIS A 231 -9.43 -0.46 -10.75
CA HIS A 231 -10.07 0.51 -11.64
C HIS A 231 -9.24 1.79 -11.76
N ASP A 232 -8.87 2.38 -10.62
CA ASP A 232 -8.13 3.64 -10.60
C ASP A 232 -6.72 3.48 -11.16
N ALA A 233 -6.03 2.38 -10.88
CA ALA A 233 -4.71 2.12 -11.43
C ALA A 233 -4.71 2.07 -12.96
N MET A 234 -5.82 1.64 -13.56
CA MET A 234 -6.00 1.58 -15.01
C MET A 234 -6.46 2.89 -15.64
N THR A 235 -6.98 3.84 -14.85
CA THR A 235 -7.66 5.05 -15.37
C THR A 235 -7.00 6.37 -14.96
N GLU A 236 -6.42 6.42 -13.77
CA GLU A 236 -5.70 7.59 -13.27
C GLU A 236 -4.33 7.72 -13.95
N GLN A 237 -3.85 8.96 -14.07
CA GLN A 237 -2.55 9.27 -14.68
C GLN A 237 -1.38 9.14 -13.70
N HIS A 238 -1.66 9.28 -12.40
CA HIS A 238 -0.65 9.31 -11.36
C HIS A 238 -0.99 8.32 -10.24
N ALA A 239 -0.01 7.55 -9.80
CA ALA A 239 -0.15 6.59 -8.69
C ALA A 239 -0.75 7.24 -7.43
N ALA A 240 -0.36 8.48 -7.14
CA ALA A 240 -0.87 9.27 -6.01
C ALA A 240 -2.37 9.57 -6.08
N ALA A 241 -2.97 9.57 -7.28
CA ALA A 241 -4.39 9.83 -7.48
C ALA A 241 -5.28 8.61 -7.19
N ILE A 242 -4.70 7.40 -7.10
CA ILE A 242 -5.44 6.18 -6.78
C ILE A 242 -6.22 6.36 -5.47
N ALA A 243 -7.50 5.99 -5.53
CA ALA A 243 -8.50 6.05 -4.48
C ALA A 243 -8.85 7.47 -4.00
N THR A 244 -8.30 8.55 -4.56
CA THR A 244 -8.55 9.92 -4.04
C THR A 244 -9.93 10.47 -4.36
N ARG A 245 -10.59 9.95 -5.40
CA ARG A 245 -11.90 10.41 -5.87
C ARG A 245 -13.01 9.41 -5.54
N PHE A 246 -14.15 9.92 -5.09
CA PHE A 246 -15.35 9.14 -4.78
C PHE A 246 -16.34 9.22 -5.93
N TYR A 247 -16.50 8.11 -6.65
CA TYR A 247 -17.51 7.95 -7.69
C TYR A 247 -17.99 6.50 -7.70
N PRO A 248 -19.24 6.22 -8.11
CA PRO A 248 -19.71 4.87 -8.28
C PRO A 248 -18.89 4.20 -9.38
N ILE A 249 -18.34 3.02 -9.08
CA ILE A 249 -17.78 2.13 -10.10
C ILE A 249 -18.94 1.28 -10.59
N ASN A 250 -19.32 1.45 -11.85
CA ASN A 250 -20.32 0.58 -12.46
C ASN A 250 -19.75 -0.84 -12.49
N GLN A 251 -20.54 -1.82 -12.04
CA GLN A 251 -20.20 -3.23 -12.18
C GLN A 251 -20.47 -3.61 -13.64
N GLU A 252 -19.42 -3.67 -14.45
CA GLU A 252 -19.43 -4.43 -15.71
C GLU A 252 -19.13 -5.91 -15.42
#